data_AF-A0A942W3U0-F1
#
_entry.id   AF-A0A942W3U0-F1
#
_cell.length_a   1.000
_cell.length_b   1.000
_cell.length_c   1.000
_cell.angle_alpha   90.00
_cell.angle_beta   90.00
_cell.angle_gamma   90.00
#
_symmetry.space_group_name_H-M   'P 1'
#
loop_
_entity.id
_entity.type
_entity.pdbx_description
1 polymer ?
#
loop_
_entity_poly.entity_id
_entity_poly.type
_entity_poly.pdbx_seq_one_letter_code
_entity_poly.pdbx_strand_id
1 'polypeptide(L)'
;MTDQYIKGERGVKTIDNLIKTAFEPVGKVMYIYGGGWNDTDTCGGKETMTLGLSNSWLEFSSKQDSSYNYKDYDYKKDISVIHNGLDCSAYVGWVIYNVFNDGRNYVTNSYKMGQMLSSLDYGFVIDKNNIKEIKRGDIMFSNCSDCKHIYIALKTCKDGSVILLHSSPPGVQLSGTYTPSGNKNSLAVNFATKYMKKYYPDWYNRFPDNARDERYLNHYDCFRWSIIK
;
A
#
# COMPACT_ATOMS: atom_id res chain seq x y z
N MET A 1 13.77 21.48 -11.04
CA MET A 1 14.06 21.38 -9.59
C MET A 1 14.10 19.91 -9.27
N THR A 2 15.27 19.44 -8.87
CA THR A 2 15.69 18.04 -8.76
C THR A 2 14.78 17.19 -7.88
N ASP A 3 14.44 16.01 -8.39
CA ASP A 3 13.78 14.88 -7.76
C ASP A 3 14.36 14.52 -6.38
N GLN A 4 13.92 15.22 -5.34
CA GLN A 4 14.10 14.75 -3.98
C GLN A 4 12.99 13.75 -3.65
N TYR A 5 12.86 12.70 -4.48
CA TYR A 5 11.91 11.63 -4.20
C TYR A 5 12.30 10.97 -2.89
N ILE A 6 11.30 10.80 -2.02
CA ILE A 6 11.43 9.98 -0.82
C ILE A 6 11.88 8.59 -1.28
N LYS A 7 13.09 8.20 -0.87
CA LYS A 7 13.68 6.90 -1.18
C LYS A 7 14.12 6.25 0.13
N GLY A 8 13.71 5.00 0.30
CA GLY A 8 14.21 4.15 1.36
C GLY A 8 15.64 3.68 1.09
N GLU A 9 16.36 3.35 2.15
CA GLU A 9 17.65 2.67 2.12
C GLU A 9 17.42 1.16 2.21
N ARG A 10 18.02 0.38 1.30
CA ARG A 10 17.77 -1.07 1.26
C ARG A 10 18.44 -1.77 2.42
N GLY A 11 17.73 -2.70 3.06
CA GLY A 11 18.24 -3.45 4.21
C GLY A 11 18.23 -2.69 5.55
N VAL A 12 17.80 -1.42 5.57
CA VAL A 12 17.71 -0.64 6.82
C VAL A 12 16.37 -0.89 7.51
N LYS A 13 16.42 -1.56 8.65
CA LYS A 13 15.24 -2.06 9.39
C LYS A 13 14.74 -1.05 10.43
N THR A 14 14.18 0.07 9.97
CA THR A 14 13.56 1.11 10.81
C THR A 14 12.17 1.50 10.32
N ILE A 15 11.32 2.02 11.20
CA ILE A 15 9.99 2.54 10.82
C ILE A 15 10.13 3.72 9.85
N ASP A 16 11.13 4.58 10.05
CA ASP A 16 11.40 5.67 9.12
C ASP A 16 11.72 5.16 7.72
N ASN A 17 12.56 4.13 7.63
CA ASN A 17 12.92 3.55 6.35
C ASN A 17 11.76 2.80 5.68
N LEU A 18 10.95 2.08 6.47
CA LEU A 18 9.72 1.45 6.00
C LEU A 18 8.80 2.48 5.34
N ILE A 19 8.55 3.61 6.00
CA ILE A 19 7.68 4.65 5.45
C ILE A 19 8.30 5.29 4.21
N LYS A 20 9.62 5.58 4.21
CA LYS A 20 10.28 6.12 3.02
C LYS A 20 10.16 5.18 1.82
N THR A 21 10.39 3.88 2.04
CA THR A 21 10.25 2.83 1.02
C THR A 21 8.80 2.75 0.53
N ALA A 22 7.83 2.79 1.44
CA ALA A 22 6.40 2.75 1.11
C ALA A 22 5.93 3.93 0.24
N PHE A 23 6.59 5.08 0.33
CA PHE A 23 6.30 6.26 -0.50
C PHE A 23 6.90 6.18 -1.90
N GLU A 24 7.91 5.36 -2.17
CA GLU A 24 8.56 5.30 -3.49
C GLU A 24 7.59 5.08 -4.68
N PRO A 25 6.64 4.12 -4.62
CA PRO A 25 5.69 3.89 -5.70
C PRO A 25 4.52 4.90 -5.76
N VAL A 26 4.36 5.76 -4.75
CA VAL A 26 3.23 6.71 -4.67
C VAL A 26 3.22 7.62 -5.89
N GLY A 27 2.08 7.64 -6.59
CA GLY A 27 1.92 8.46 -7.80
C GLY A 27 2.69 7.96 -9.02
N LYS A 28 3.29 6.76 -8.96
CA LYS A 28 4.17 6.20 -10.00
C LYS A 28 3.80 4.78 -10.45
N VAL A 29 3.02 4.05 -9.66
CA VAL A 29 2.68 2.65 -9.93
C VAL A 29 1.16 2.48 -9.95
N MET A 30 0.65 1.87 -11.03
CA MET A 30 -0.77 1.57 -11.21
C MET A 30 -1.18 0.33 -10.42
N TYR A 31 -2.46 0.28 -10.04
CA TYR A 31 -3.06 -0.89 -9.43
C TYR A 31 -3.49 -1.86 -10.51
N ILE A 32 -3.03 -3.10 -10.46
CA ILE A 32 -3.50 -4.20 -11.29
C ILE A 32 -4.00 -5.30 -10.35
N TYR A 33 -5.17 -5.87 -10.62
CA TYR A 33 -5.64 -7.02 -9.85
C TYR A 33 -4.74 -8.24 -10.18
N GLY A 34 -4.08 -8.82 -9.17
CA GLY A 34 -3.02 -9.82 -9.37
C GLY A 34 -1.66 -9.22 -9.77
N GLY A 35 -1.53 -7.88 -9.83
CA GLY A 35 -0.26 -7.22 -10.13
C GLY A 35 0.82 -7.55 -9.10
N GLY A 36 2.02 -7.90 -9.55
CA GLY A 36 3.17 -8.25 -8.72
C GLY A 36 3.20 -9.69 -8.22
N TRP A 37 2.21 -10.52 -8.55
CA TRP A 37 2.24 -11.96 -8.28
C TRP A 37 3.05 -12.71 -9.33
N ASN A 38 3.38 -13.97 -9.05
CA ASN A 38 3.93 -14.90 -10.04
C ASN A 38 2.81 -15.56 -10.87
N ASP A 39 3.17 -16.16 -12.00
CA ASP A 39 2.22 -16.79 -12.93
C ASP A 39 1.39 -17.94 -12.29
N THR A 40 1.92 -18.55 -11.23
CA THR A 40 1.24 -19.63 -10.48
C THR A 40 0.29 -19.14 -9.38
N ASP A 41 0.22 -17.83 -9.13
CA ASP A 41 -0.60 -17.20 -8.10
C ASP A 41 -0.34 -17.76 -6.69
N THR A 42 0.94 -18.01 -6.37
CA THR A 42 1.36 -18.60 -5.07
C THR A 42 2.11 -17.62 -4.17
N CYS A 43 2.86 -16.70 -4.76
CA CYS A 43 3.62 -15.66 -4.08
C CYS A 43 4.00 -14.55 -5.07
N GLY A 44 4.89 -13.66 -4.66
CA GLY A 44 5.32 -12.51 -5.45
C GLY A 44 6.17 -12.91 -6.66
N GLY A 45 5.98 -12.19 -7.76
CA GLY A 45 6.79 -12.31 -8.97
C GLY A 45 8.14 -11.61 -8.82
N LYS A 46 8.98 -11.74 -9.87
CA LYS A 46 10.35 -11.20 -9.92
C LYS A 46 10.42 -9.70 -9.58
N GLU A 47 9.42 -8.91 -9.97
CA GLU A 47 9.40 -7.46 -9.75
C GLU A 47 9.26 -7.13 -8.26
N THR A 48 8.46 -7.91 -7.51
CA THR A 48 8.31 -7.72 -6.06
C THR A 48 9.54 -8.15 -5.27
N MET A 49 10.38 -8.98 -5.88
CA MET A 49 11.67 -9.46 -5.34
C MET A 49 12.87 -8.72 -5.96
N THR A 50 12.66 -7.50 -6.47
CA THR A 50 13.74 -6.64 -6.99
C THR A 50 13.86 -5.38 -6.14
N LEU A 51 15.09 -4.92 -5.92
CA LEU A 51 15.35 -3.68 -5.20
C LEU A 51 15.04 -2.47 -6.09
N GLY A 52 14.15 -1.59 -5.62
CA GLY A 52 13.66 -0.48 -6.42
C GLY A 52 12.38 -0.79 -7.19
N LEU A 53 11.83 0.25 -7.80
CA LEU A 53 10.65 0.14 -8.64
C LEU A 53 11.03 -0.58 -9.93
N SER A 54 10.20 -1.53 -10.37
CA SER A 54 10.36 -2.14 -11.69
C SER A 54 10.18 -1.11 -12.80
N ASN A 55 11.02 -1.17 -13.83
CA ASN A 55 10.84 -0.35 -15.03
C ASN A 55 9.50 -0.65 -15.72
N SER A 56 9.00 -1.89 -15.69
CA SER A 56 7.71 -2.24 -16.27
C SER A 56 6.55 -1.47 -15.64
N TRP A 57 6.58 -1.28 -14.31
CA TRP A 57 5.57 -0.52 -13.60
C TRP A 57 5.58 0.96 -13.99
N LEU A 58 6.78 1.54 -14.11
CA LEU A 58 6.97 2.94 -14.48
C LEU A 58 6.57 3.19 -15.94
N GLU A 59 6.98 2.30 -16.85
CA GLU A 59 6.64 2.36 -18.28
C GLU A 59 5.15 2.15 -18.52
N PHE A 60 4.49 1.28 -17.75
CA PHE A 60 3.05 1.11 -17.85
C PHE A 60 2.31 2.34 -17.31
N SER A 61 2.70 2.86 -16.14
CA SER A 61 2.05 4.01 -15.50
C SER A 61 2.18 5.30 -16.33
N SER A 62 3.30 5.50 -17.02
CA SER A 62 3.51 6.68 -17.87
C SER A 62 2.60 6.72 -19.10
N LYS A 63 2.06 5.57 -19.52
CA LYS A 63 1.12 5.44 -20.64
C LYS A 63 -0.34 5.62 -20.24
N GLN A 64 -0.65 5.63 -18.94
CA GLN A 64 -2.03 5.74 -18.47
C GLN A 64 -2.45 7.20 -18.30
N ASP A 65 -3.72 7.49 -18.56
CA ASP A 65 -4.35 8.78 -18.33
C ASP A 65 -5.60 8.63 -17.43
N SER A 66 -6.42 9.69 -17.34
CA SER A 66 -7.64 9.70 -16.52
C SER A 66 -8.70 8.67 -16.96
N SER A 67 -8.57 8.06 -18.14
CA SER A 67 -9.45 7.00 -18.63
C SER A 67 -9.09 5.61 -18.08
N TYR A 68 -7.97 5.47 -17.37
CA TYR A 68 -7.51 4.21 -16.82
C TYR A 68 -8.60 3.47 -16.02
N ASN A 69 -8.82 2.21 -16.37
CA ASN A 69 -9.67 1.30 -15.65
C ASN A 69 -8.97 -0.05 -15.47
N TYR A 70 -8.71 -0.42 -14.21
CA TYR A 70 -8.02 -1.67 -13.89
C TYR A 70 -8.74 -2.93 -14.41
N LYS A 71 -10.05 -2.85 -14.66
CA LYS A 71 -10.85 -3.98 -15.17
C LYS A 71 -10.51 -4.35 -16.62
N ASP A 72 -9.86 -3.45 -17.35
CA ASP A 72 -9.41 -3.71 -18.71
C ASP A 72 -8.14 -4.60 -18.74
N TYR A 73 -7.50 -4.78 -17.58
CA TYR A 73 -6.27 -5.55 -17.39
C TYR A 73 -6.51 -6.77 -16.49
N ASP A 74 -7.24 -7.75 -17.03
CA ASP A 74 -7.61 -8.98 -16.33
C ASP A 74 -6.56 -10.09 -16.55
N TYR A 75 -5.82 -10.44 -15.50
CA TYR A 75 -4.76 -11.46 -15.56
C TYR A 75 -5.28 -12.86 -15.94
N LYS A 76 -6.58 -13.12 -15.75
CA LYS A 76 -7.19 -14.40 -16.17
C LYS A 76 -7.32 -14.49 -17.69
N LYS A 77 -7.29 -13.36 -18.39
CA LYS A 77 -7.33 -13.27 -19.86
C LYS A 77 -5.95 -13.07 -20.47
N ASP A 78 -5.12 -12.27 -19.80
CA ASP A 78 -3.75 -12.00 -20.22
C ASP A 78 -2.84 -11.98 -18.98
N ILE A 79 -2.14 -13.09 -18.74
CA ILE A 79 -1.27 -13.24 -17.58
C ILE A 79 -0.13 -12.21 -17.55
N SER A 80 0.25 -11.63 -18.70
CA SER A 80 1.35 -10.66 -18.76
C SER A 80 1.07 -9.37 -17.99
N VAL A 81 -0.20 -9.04 -17.75
CA VAL A 81 -0.59 -7.81 -17.03
C VAL A 81 -0.14 -7.81 -15.57
N ILE A 82 0.16 -8.97 -14.97
CA ILE A 82 0.67 -9.04 -13.59
C ILE A 82 2.00 -8.30 -13.43
N HIS A 83 2.75 -8.08 -14.52
CA HIS A 83 4.03 -7.35 -14.52
C HIS A 83 3.88 -5.83 -14.61
N ASN A 84 2.66 -5.30 -14.81
CA ASN A 84 2.42 -3.88 -15.12
C ASN A 84 2.12 -3.00 -13.89
N GLY A 85 1.88 -3.61 -12.73
CA GLY A 85 1.54 -2.87 -11.53
C GLY A 85 1.55 -3.73 -10.27
N LEU A 86 0.93 -3.22 -9.22
CA LEU A 86 0.89 -3.87 -7.91
C LEU A 86 -0.55 -3.93 -7.40
N ASP A 87 -0.99 -5.09 -6.96
CA ASP A 87 -2.17 -5.17 -6.10
C ASP A 87 -1.85 -4.74 -4.65
N CYS A 88 -2.85 -4.77 -3.77
CA CYS A 88 -2.70 -4.32 -2.38
C CYS A 88 -1.63 -5.10 -1.60
N SER A 89 -1.63 -6.43 -1.72
CA SER A 89 -0.70 -7.34 -1.05
C SER A 89 0.70 -7.30 -1.64
N ALA A 90 0.81 -7.28 -2.97
CA ALA A 90 2.08 -7.21 -3.65
C ALA A 90 2.81 -5.89 -3.36
N TYR A 91 2.05 -4.79 -3.23
CA TYR A 91 2.61 -3.52 -2.76
C TYR A 91 3.26 -3.64 -1.38
N VAL A 92 2.52 -4.13 -0.38
CA VAL A 92 3.06 -4.27 0.98
C VAL A 92 4.21 -5.28 1.02
N GLY A 93 4.11 -6.39 0.29
CA GLY A 93 5.18 -7.37 0.15
C GLY A 93 6.45 -6.78 -0.47
N TRP A 94 6.34 -5.98 -1.54
CA TRP A 94 7.48 -5.28 -2.15
C TRP A 94 8.13 -4.28 -1.17
N VAL A 95 7.33 -3.55 -0.38
CA VAL A 95 7.84 -2.65 0.65
C VAL A 95 8.69 -3.42 1.67
N ILE A 96 8.17 -4.53 2.18
CA ILE A 96 8.88 -5.36 3.18
C ILE A 96 10.14 -5.95 2.56
N TYR A 97 10.08 -6.47 1.33
CA TYR A 97 11.25 -6.98 0.61
C TYR A 97 12.36 -5.92 0.52
N ASN A 98 12.03 -4.69 0.14
CA ASN A 98 13.02 -3.61 -0.01
C ASN A 98 13.60 -3.13 1.33
N VAL A 99 12.84 -3.23 2.42
CA VAL A 99 13.32 -2.91 3.77
C VAL A 99 14.21 -4.01 4.34
N PHE A 100 13.84 -5.28 4.15
CA PHE A 100 14.52 -6.41 4.77
C PHE A 100 15.71 -6.91 3.95
N ASN A 101 15.59 -6.92 2.63
CA ASN A 101 16.61 -7.35 1.67
C ASN A 101 17.30 -8.66 2.07
N ASP A 102 16.52 -9.67 2.46
CA ASP A 102 16.99 -10.96 2.98
C ASP A 102 16.69 -12.14 2.04
N GLY A 103 16.24 -11.84 0.81
CA GLY A 103 15.91 -12.84 -0.21
C GLY A 103 14.56 -13.54 -0.01
N ARG A 104 13.81 -13.24 1.05
CA ARG A 104 12.50 -13.84 1.32
C ARG A 104 11.40 -13.20 0.47
N ASN A 105 10.46 -13.99 -0.02
CA ASN A 105 9.25 -13.48 -0.64
C ASN A 105 8.21 -13.12 0.43
N TYR A 106 7.71 -11.88 0.40
CA TYR A 106 6.75 -11.35 1.38
C TYR A 106 5.34 -11.18 0.83
N VAL A 107 5.11 -11.51 -0.44
CA VAL A 107 3.78 -11.43 -1.05
C VAL A 107 3.00 -12.68 -0.70
N THR A 108 1.82 -12.46 -0.13
CA THR A 108 0.84 -13.47 0.24
C THR A 108 -0.53 -12.80 0.22
N ASN A 109 -1.60 -13.57 0.39
CA ASN A 109 -2.95 -13.02 0.47
C ASN A 109 -3.00 -11.91 1.53
N SER A 110 -3.65 -10.79 1.19
CA SER A 110 -3.73 -9.60 2.05
C SER A 110 -4.08 -9.91 3.51
N TYR A 111 -5.08 -10.77 3.72
CA TYR A 111 -5.57 -11.20 5.03
C TYR A 111 -4.65 -12.18 5.80
N LYS A 112 -3.62 -12.74 5.16
CA LYS A 112 -2.65 -13.66 5.77
C LYS A 112 -1.34 -12.96 6.15
N MET A 113 -1.06 -11.78 5.59
CA MET A 113 0.27 -11.16 5.70
C MET A 113 0.67 -10.86 7.15
N GLY A 114 -0.23 -10.33 7.97
CA GLY A 114 0.09 -10.08 9.39
C GLY A 114 0.41 -11.35 10.16
N GLN A 115 -0.31 -12.45 9.90
CA GLN A 115 -0.03 -13.76 10.52
C GLN A 115 1.31 -14.34 10.05
N MET A 116 1.59 -14.24 8.75
CA MET A 116 2.89 -14.64 8.20
C MET A 116 4.02 -13.87 8.89
N LEU A 117 3.94 -12.54 8.99
CA LEU A 117 4.98 -11.74 9.65
C LEU A 117 5.11 -12.05 11.15
N SER A 118 4.00 -12.31 11.82
CA SER A 118 4.01 -12.73 13.23
C SER A 118 4.70 -14.09 13.41
N SER A 119 4.50 -15.05 12.51
CA SER A 119 5.19 -16.36 12.55
C SER A 119 6.69 -16.28 12.26
N LEU A 120 7.19 -15.13 11.81
CA LEU A 120 8.62 -14.86 11.65
C LEU A 120 9.22 -14.11 12.84
N ASP A 121 8.47 -13.94 13.91
CA ASP A 121 8.85 -13.17 15.10
C ASP A 121 9.19 -11.69 14.78
N TYR A 122 8.62 -11.13 13.70
CA TYR A 122 8.87 -9.73 13.33
C TYR A 122 8.02 -8.74 14.14
N GLY A 123 6.97 -9.25 14.78
CA GLY A 123 5.97 -8.46 15.47
C GLY A 123 4.81 -9.33 15.92
N PHE A 124 3.67 -8.70 16.18
CA PHE A 124 2.48 -9.37 16.67
C PHE A 124 1.21 -8.82 16.01
N VAL A 125 0.18 -9.66 15.95
CA VAL A 125 -1.15 -9.28 15.48
C VAL A 125 -2.01 -8.82 16.66
N ILE A 126 -2.74 -7.72 16.46
CA ILE A 126 -3.74 -7.17 17.37
C ILE A 126 -5.09 -7.31 16.66
N ASP A 127 -6.01 -8.07 17.27
CA ASP A 127 -7.39 -8.16 16.80
C ASP A 127 -8.03 -6.76 16.75
N LYS A 128 -8.80 -6.50 15.70
CA LYS A 128 -9.46 -5.22 15.44
C LYS A 128 -10.21 -4.63 16.65
N ASN A 129 -10.82 -5.46 17.51
CA ASN A 129 -11.57 -5.00 18.67
C ASN A 129 -10.67 -4.54 19.82
N ASN A 130 -9.39 -4.90 19.78
CA ASN A 130 -8.40 -4.59 20.81
C ASN A 130 -7.44 -3.46 20.42
N ILE A 131 -7.55 -2.92 19.20
CA ILE A 131 -6.72 -1.79 18.74
C ILE A 131 -7.12 -0.53 19.53
N LYS A 132 -6.22 -0.04 20.39
CA LYS A 132 -6.41 1.21 21.14
C LYS A 132 -5.89 2.44 20.39
N GLU A 133 -4.85 2.23 19.59
CA GLU A 133 -4.21 3.27 18.78
C GLU A 133 -3.62 2.63 17.52
N ILE A 134 -3.64 3.35 16.41
CA ILE A 134 -2.91 3.00 15.18
C ILE A 134 -1.60 3.77 15.19
N LYS A 135 -0.49 3.05 15.04
CA LYS A 135 0.86 3.59 15.01
C LYS A 135 1.35 3.71 13.58
N ARG A 136 2.31 4.61 13.41
CA ARG A 136 3.03 4.77 12.15
C ARG A 136 3.74 3.46 11.79
N GLY A 137 3.50 2.98 10.58
CA GLY A 137 4.06 1.73 10.06
C GLY A 137 3.25 0.48 10.39
N ASP A 138 2.17 0.58 11.18
CA ASP A 138 1.26 -0.55 11.39
C ASP A 138 0.73 -1.04 10.02
N ILE A 139 0.74 -2.36 9.84
CA ILE A 139 0.14 -3.00 8.67
C ILE A 139 -1.27 -3.41 9.04
N MET A 140 -2.25 -2.80 8.39
CA MET A 140 -3.67 -3.05 8.64
C MET A 140 -4.17 -4.01 7.57
N PHE A 141 -4.79 -5.12 7.96
CA PHE A 141 -5.27 -6.15 7.04
C PHE A 141 -6.64 -6.68 7.46
N SER A 142 -7.47 -7.03 6.48
CA SER A 142 -8.83 -7.51 6.73
C SER A 142 -9.10 -8.81 5.98
N ASN A 143 -9.71 -9.79 6.66
CA ASN A 143 -10.27 -11.01 6.07
C ASN A 143 -11.78 -10.94 5.83
N CYS A 144 -12.39 -9.77 6.00
CA CYS A 144 -13.82 -9.62 5.84
C CYS A 144 -14.23 -9.78 4.37
N SER A 145 -15.34 -10.47 4.11
CA SER A 145 -15.74 -10.93 2.77
C SER A 145 -15.91 -9.82 1.74
N ASP A 146 -16.25 -8.61 2.16
CA ASP A 146 -16.54 -7.45 1.30
C ASP A 146 -15.42 -6.37 1.32
N CYS A 147 -14.40 -6.51 2.17
CA CYS A 147 -13.33 -5.53 2.33
C CYS A 147 -11.95 -6.16 2.54
N LYS A 148 -11.69 -7.31 1.90
CA LYS A 148 -10.35 -7.91 1.83
C LYS A 148 -9.38 -6.92 1.21
N HIS A 149 -8.51 -6.38 2.04
CA HIS A 149 -7.54 -5.36 1.65
C HIS A 149 -6.44 -5.28 2.70
N ILE A 150 -5.32 -4.66 2.32
CA ILE A 150 -4.18 -4.41 3.20
C ILE A 150 -3.59 -3.03 2.92
N TYR A 151 -3.16 -2.33 3.96
CA TYR A 151 -2.54 -1.01 3.83
C TYR A 151 -1.53 -0.74 4.95
N ILE A 152 -0.69 0.28 4.76
CA ILE A 152 0.27 0.75 5.75
C ILE A 152 -0.26 2.04 6.36
N ALA A 153 -0.48 2.06 7.67
CA ALA A 153 -0.96 3.25 8.38
C ALA A 153 0.18 4.23 8.67
N LEU A 154 -0.07 5.52 8.51
CA LEU A 154 0.90 6.58 8.83
C LEU A 154 0.61 7.23 10.17
N LYS A 155 -0.67 7.59 10.43
CA LYS A 155 -1.07 8.33 11.64
C LYS A 155 -2.59 8.40 11.77
N THR A 156 -3.07 8.38 13.02
CA THR A 156 -4.42 8.81 13.40
C THR A 156 -4.47 10.33 13.63
N CYS A 157 -5.46 10.99 13.02
CA CYS A 157 -5.79 12.39 13.18
C CYS A 157 -6.64 12.65 14.43
N LYS A 158 -6.75 13.91 14.86
CA LYS A 158 -7.51 14.29 16.06
C LYS A 158 -9.01 13.98 15.98
N ASP A 159 -9.56 13.93 14.77
CA ASP A 159 -10.96 13.59 14.49
C ASP A 159 -11.19 12.07 14.32
N GLY A 160 -10.19 11.25 14.64
CA GLY A 160 -10.24 9.80 14.54
C GLY A 160 -10.00 9.25 13.12
N SER A 161 -9.89 10.11 12.09
CA SER A 161 -9.55 9.66 10.74
C SER A 161 -8.09 9.22 10.64
N VAL A 162 -7.75 8.37 9.67
CA VAL A 162 -6.40 7.79 9.51
C VAL A 162 -5.82 8.16 8.16
N ILE A 163 -4.54 8.54 8.16
CA ILE A 163 -3.73 8.71 6.94
C ILE A 163 -3.03 7.38 6.66
N LEU A 164 -3.11 6.90 5.43
CA LEU A 164 -2.55 5.61 5.01
C LEU A 164 -1.91 5.63 3.63
N LEU A 165 -1.07 4.63 3.36
CA LEU A 165 -0.55 4.29 2.05
C LEU A 165 -1.11 2.93 1.61
N HIS A 166 -1.57 2.83 0.38
CA HIS A 166 -2.05 1.57 -0.17
C HIS A 166 -2.01 1.53 -1.69
N SER A 167 -2.11 0.32 -2.26
CA SER A 167 -2.45 0.11 -3.66
C SER A 167 -3.92 -0.29 -3.78
N SER A 168 -4.71 0.55 -4.42
CA SER A 168 -6.08 0.25 -4.86
C SER A 168 -6.32 0.99 -6.17
N PRO A 169 -7.38 0.72 -6.94
CA PRO A 169 -7.70 1.54 -8.10
C PRO A 169 -7.66 3.04 -7.74
N PRO A 170 -6.93 3.88 -8.51
CA PRO A 170 -6.21 3.57 -9.75
C PRO A 170 -4.75 3.11 -9.56
N GLY A 171 -4.15 3.29 -8.38
CA GLY A 171 -2.81 2.79 -8.07
C GLY A 171 -2.32 3.15 -6.67
N VAL A 172 -1.00 3.12 -6.51
CA VAL A 172 -0.37 3.36 -5.20
C VAL A 172 -0.44 4.84 -4.84
N GLN A 173 -1.09 5.14 -3.73
CA GLN A 173 -1.31 6.53 -3.31
C GLN A 173 -1.39 6.74 -1.80
N LEU A 174 -1.17 8.00 -1.41
CA LEU A 174 -1.51 8.50 -0.07
C LEU A 174 -3.01 8.79 -0.01
N SER A 175 -3.67 8.16 0.95
CA SER A 175 -5.11 8.28 1.16
C SER A 175 -5.43 8.70 2.59
N GLY A 176 -6.64 9.24 2.78
CA GLY A 176 -7.20 9.55 4.09
C GLY A 176 -8.56 8.90 4.26
N THR A 177 -8.87 8.38 5.45
CA THR A 177 -10.21 7.87 5.75
C THR A 177 -11.18 8.99 6.09
N TYR A 178 -12.48 8.74 5.95
CA TYR A 178 -13.53 9.52 6.63
C TYR A 178 -13.33 9.44 8.16
N THR A 179 -14.02 10.30 8.91
CA THR A 179 -14.08 10.15 10.37
C THR A 179 -14.84 8.86 10.74
N PRO A 180 -14.75 8.38 12.00
CA PRO A 180 -15.57 7.25 12.45
C PRO A 180 -17.09 7.46 12.30
N SER A 181 -17.55 8.72 12.24
CA SER A 181 -18.94 9.10 11.98
C SER A 181 -19.31 9.23 10.50
N GLY A 182 -18.40 8.88 9.57
CA GLY A 182 -18.62 8.95 8.13
C GLY A 182 -18.45 10.34 7.51
N ASN A 183 -17.86 11.31 8.21
CA ASN A 183 -17.60 12.64 7.64
C ASN A 183 -16.47 12.59 6.60
N LYS A 184 -16.81 12.91 5.36
CA LYS A 184 -15.89 12.92 4.21
C LYS A 184 -14.84 14.03 4.28
N ASN A 185 -15.15 15.14 4.95
CA ASN A 185 -14.25 16.29 5.10
C ASN A 185 -13.32 16.12 6.32
N SER A 186 -12.77 14.92 6.50
CA SER A 186 -11.90 14.59 7.62
C SER A 186 -10.53 15.27 7.49
N LEU A 187 -9.83 15.38 8.61
CA LEU A 187 -8.44 15.85 8.66
C LEU A 187 -7.52 14.97 7.80
N ALA A 188 -7.73 13.65 7.78
CA ALA A 188 -6.92 12.76 6.96
C ALA A 188 -7.16 12.95 5.45
N VAL A 189 -8.41 13.07 5.00
CA VAL A 189 -8.73 13.32 3.57
C VAL A 189 -8.17 14.66 3.13
N ASN A 190 -8.35 15.71 3.94
CA ASN A 190 -7.81 17.03 3.67
C ASN A 190 -6.27 17.01 3.59
N PHE A 191 -5.61 16.27 4.49
CA PHE A 191 -4.16 16.09 4.47
C PHE A 191 -3.71 15.37 3.19
N ALA A 192 -4.29 14.20 2.89
CA ALA A 192 -3.95 13.41 1.71
C ALA A 192 -4.13 14.23 0.43
N THR A 193 -5.26 14.93 0.29
CA THR A 193 -5.54 15.84 -0.83
C THR A 193 -4.50 16.93 -0.97
N LYS A 194 -4.15 17.62 0.13
CA LYS A 194 -3.13 18.67 0.12
C LYS A 194 -1.77 18.13 -0.34
N TYR A 195 -1.35 16.97 0.17
CA TYR A 195 -0.05 16.38 -0.16
C TYR A 195 0.00 15.83 -1.58
N MET A 196 -1.05 15.11 -2.02
CA MET A 196 -1.11 14.58 -3.38
C MET A 196 -1.11 15.72 -4.42
N LYS A 197 -1.89 16.79 -4.21
CA LYS A 197 -1.85 17.99 -5.07
C LYS A 197 -0.46 18.63 -5.14
N LYS A 198 0.22 18.72 -4.00
CA LYS A 198 1.50 19.44 -3.90
C LYS A 198 2.68 18.65 -4.48
N TYR A 199 2.78 17.37 -4.18
CA TYR A 199 3.96 16.56 -4.48
C TYR A 199 3.76 15.57 -5.63
N TYR A 200 2.51 15.26 -5.99
CA TYR A 200 2.17 14.35 -7.08
C TYR A 200 1.09 14.98 -8.00
N PRO A 201 1.29 16.21 -8.52
CA PRO A 201 0.26 16.93 -9.25
C PRO A 201 -0.22 16.21 -10.52
N ASP A 202 0.69 15.58 -11.28
CA ASP A 202 0.33 14.85 -12.51
C ASP A 202 -0.50 13.60 -12.22
N TRP A 203 -0.24 12.94 -11.09
CA TRP A 203 -1.10 11.86 -10.60
C TRP A 203 -2.45 12.41 -10.18
N TYR A 204 -2.47 13.43 -9.32
CA TYR A 204 -3.70 13.98 -8.76
C TYR A 204 -4.64 14.56 -9.83
N ASN A 205 -4.08 15.17 -10.88
CA ASN A 205 -4.86 15.70 -12.00
C ASN A 205 -5.58 14.59 -12.79
N ARG A 206 -4.94 13.41 -12.93
CA ARG A 206 -5.57 12.23 -13.56
C ARG A 206 -6.54 11.54 -12.60
N PHE A 207 -6.17 11.48 -11.32
CA PHE A 207 -6.81 10.65 -10.30
C PHE A 207 -6.95 11.42 -8.97
N PRO A 208 -7.99 12.27 -8.83
CA PRO A 208 -8.11 13.16 -7.68
C PRO A 208 -8.67 12.49 -6.41
N ASP A 209 -9.29 11.32 -6.53
CA ASP A 209 -9.88 10.62 -5.38
C ASP A 209 -8.84 9.82 -4.59
N ASN A 210 -8.66 10.23 -3.34
CA ASN A 210 -7.78 9.62 -2.35
C ASN A 210 -8.49 9.44 -0.99
N ALA A 211 -9.83 9.41 -1.00
CA ALA A 211 -10.61 9.26 0.21
C ALA A 211 -11.06 7.81 0.41
N ARG A 212 -11.07 7.33 1.65
CA ARG A 212 -11.56 5.98 2.02
C ARG A 212 -12.65 6.09 3.06
N ASP A 213 -13.64 5.22 2.97
CA ASP A 213 -14.73 5.22 3.95
C ASP A 213 -14.27 4.70 5.33
N GLU A 214 -15.16 4.82 6.31
CA GLU A 214 -14.93 4.45 7.70
C GLU A 214 -14.66 2.95 7.91
N ARG A 215 -14.95 2.07 6.94
CA ARG A 215 -14.66 0.62 7.06
C ARG A 215 -13.17 0.35 7.18
N TYR A 216 -12.34 1.26 6.64
CA TYR A 216 -10.89 1.22 6.79
C TYR A 216 -10.44 1.35 8.26
N LEU A 217 -11.31 1.83 9.17
CA LEU A 217 -10.97 2.04 10.57
C LEU A 217 -11.29 0.84 11.47
N ASN A 218 -12.34 0.07 11.19
CA ASN A 218 -12.93 -0.86 12.15
C ASN A 218 -13.02 -2.33 11.67
N HIS A 219 -12.73 -2.61 10.40
CA HIS A 219 -12.77 -3.99 9.87
C HIS A 219 -11.41 -4.70 9.86
N TYR A 220 -10.34 -4.01 10.25
CA TYR A 220 -8.96 -4.44 10.01
C TYR A 220 -8.25 -4.82 11.30
N ASP A 221 -7.63 -5.99 11.30
CA ASP A 221 -6.62 -6.35 12.30
C ASP A 221 -5.34 -5.56 12.02
N CYS A 222 -4.49 -5.45 13.03
CA CYS A 222 -3.24 -4.70 12.95
C CYS A 222 -2.07 -5.64 13.20
N PHE A 223 -1.10 -5.67 12.28
CA PHE A 223 0.23 -6.19 12.56
C PHE A 223 1.13 -5.03 12.99
N ARG A 224 1.74 -5.20 14.17
CA ARG A 224 2.64 -4.22 14.76
C ARG A 224 4.06 -4.76 14.87
N TRP A 225 4.99 -4.00 14.32
CA TRP A 225 6.41 -4.32 14.32
C TRP A 225 7.00 -4.35 15.73
N SER A 226 7.88 -5.32 15.98
CA SER A 226 8.73 -5.37 17.18
C SER A 226 10.22 -5.25 16.84
N ILE A 227 10.62 -5.68 15.63
CA ILE A 227 12.03 -5.75 15.22
C ILE A 227 12.51 -4.52 14.44
N ILE A 228 11.59 -3.68 13.95
CA ILE A 228 11.92 -2.40 13.33
C ILE A 228 11.35 -1.29 14.21
N LYS A 229 12.19 -0.30 14.56
CA LYS A 229 11.86 0.81 15.47
C LYS A 229 11.84 2.12 14.73
#